data_AF-A0A6N8R3C4-F1
#
_entry.id   AF-A0A6N8R3C4-F1
#
_cell.length_a   1.000
_cell.length_b   1.000
_cell.length_c   1.000
_cell.angle_alpha   90.00
_cell.angle_beta   90.00
_cell.angle_gamma   90.00
#
_symmetry.space_group_name_H-M   'P 1'
#
loop_
_entity.id
_entity.type
_entity.pdbx_description
1 polymer ?
#
loop_
_entity_poly.entity_id
_entity_poly.type
_entity_poly.pdbx_seq_one_letter_code
_entity_poly.pdbx_strand_id
1 'polypeptide(L)'
;SGCWSCIHEIYESVINRIRTEFPHADDITMLGGHSSHSYQNGTNMYFVYDYNIVDCKPEEEIDKYHNPLNKIICEETIRLGGSMVHHHGIGKHRVHWSKLEHGSAWALLEGLKKQFDPNGIMNTGTIYPIEK
;
A
#
# COMPACT_ATOMS: atom_id res chain seq x y z
N SER A 1 -3.56 4.74 -6.32
CA SER A 1 -4.26 5.58 -7.32
C SER A 1 -3.39 6.78 -7.63
N GLY A 2 -3.70 7.55 -8.66
CA GLY A 2 -2.91 8.72 -9.04
C GLY A 2 -3.63 9.61 -10.03
N CYS A 3 -3.12 10.82 -10.21
CA CYS A 3 -3.62 11.73 -11.24
C CYS A 3 -3.16 11.30 -12.63
N TRP A 4 -3.79 11.86 -13.67
CA TRP A 4 -3.47 11.51 -15.05
C TRP A 4 -2.02 11.72 -15.44
N SER A 5 -1.32 12.67 -14.81
CA SER A 5 0.09 12.95 -15.09
C SER A 5 1.07 11.95 -14.47
N CYS A 6 0.70 11.21 -13.42
CA CYS A 6 1.62 10.29 -12.73
C CYS A 6 1.18 8.82 -12.76
N ILE A 7 -0.06 8.50 -13.11
CA ILE A 7 -0.58 7.13 -12.97
C ILE A 7 0.17 6.09 -13.81
N HIS A 8 0.63 6.49 -15.00
CA HIS A 8 1.45 5.61 -15.85
C HIS A 8 2.81 5.33 -15.21
N GLU A 9 3.49 6.36 -14.71
CA GLU A 9 4.79 6.21 -14.03
C GLU A 9 4.66 5.38 -12.76
N ILE A 10 3.57 5.53 -11.99
CA ILE A 10 3.28 4.68 -10.83
C ILE A 10 3.22 3.21 -11.23
N TYR A 11 2.50 2.89 -12.30
CA TYR A 11 2.41 1.52 -12.79
C TYR A 11 3.78 0.97 -13.21
N GLU A 12 4.49 1.66 -14.10
CA GLU A 12 5.78 1.21 -14.61
C GLU A 12 6.82 1.06 -13.50
N SER A 13 6.88 2.02 -12.56
CA SER A 13 7.85 1.99 -11.46
C SER A 13 7.59 0.83 -10.51
N VAL A 14 6.33 0.56 -10.16
CA VAL A 14 5.96 -0.59 -9.33
C VAL A 14 6.31 -1.91 -10.02
N ILE A 15 5.93 -2.07 -11.29
CA ILE A 15 6.18 -3.32 -12.04
C ILE A 15 7.68 -3.55 -12.17
N ASN A 16 8.45 -2.51 -12.51
CA ASN A 16 9.90 -2.59 -12.62
C ASN A 16 10.53 -2.97 -11.27
N ARG A 17 10.21 -2.24 -10.20
CA ARG A 17 10.80 -2.47 -8.87
C ARG A 17 10.48 -3.86 -8.33
N ILE A 18 9.27 -4.38 -8.54
CA ILE A 18 8.95 -5.77 -8.19
C ILE A 18 9.84 -6.73 -8.99
N ARG A 19 9.97 -6.56 -10.31
CA ARG A 19 10.78 -7.48 -11.13
C ARG A 19 12.27 -7.45 -10.82
N THR A 20 12.81 -6.32 -10.38
CA THR A 20 14.25 -6.15 -10.20
C THR A 20 14.72 -6.26 -8.75
N GLU A 21 13.87 -5.94 -7.78
CA GLU A 21 14.25 -5.87 -6.36
C GLU A 21 13.55 -6.89 -5.47
N PHE A 22 12.42 -7.46 -5.87
CA PHE A 22 11.77 -8.49 -5.06
C PHE A 22 12.58 -9.79 -5.15
N PRO A 23 13.11 -10.33 -4.02
CA PRO A 23 14.01 -11.49 -4.06
C PRO A 23 13.42 -12.76 -4.66
N HIS A 24 12.09 -12.85 -4.72
CA HIS A 24 11.34 -13.98 -5.24
C HIS A 24 10.56 -13.61 -6.52
N ALA A 25 11.10 -12.70 -7.33
CA ALA A 25 10.48 -12.27 -8.58
C ALA A 25 10.26 -13.44 -9.57
N ASP A 26 11.13 -14.45 -9.56
CA ASP A 26 11.00 -15.65 -10.40
C ASP A 26 9.82 -16.55 -9.99
N ASP A 27 9.31 -16.42 -8.77
CA ASP A 27 8.15 -17.18 -8.28
C ASP A 27 6.81 -16.55 -8.73
N ILE A 28 6.85 -15.31 -9.24
CA ILE A 28 5.67 -14.57 -9.70
C ILE A 28 5.13 -15.16 -11.01
N THR A 29 3.87 -15.59 -10.98
CA THR A 29 3.18 -16.17 -12.15
C THR A 29 2.30 -15.14 -12.86
N MET A 30 1.83 -14.12 -12.15
CA MET A 30 1.11 -12.99 -12.71
C MET A 30 1.51 -11.70 -11.98
N LEU A 31 1.72 -10.63 -12.74
CA LEU A 31 2.00 -9.31 -12.20
C LEU A 31 1.48 -8.26 -13.17
N GLY A 32 0.54 -7.44 -12.70
CA GLY A 32 -0.02 -6.37 -13.49
C GLY A 32 -0.96 -5.49 -12.68
N GLY A 33 -1.85 -4.81 -13.38
CA GLY A 33 -2.86 -3.98 -12.75
C GLY A 33 -3.87 -3.46 -13.76
N HIS A 34 -5.01 -3.02 -13.26
CA HIS A 34 -6.08 -2.46 -14.07
C HIS A 34 -6.67 -1.20 -13.42
N SER A 35 -7.29 -0.36 -14.24
CA SER A 35 -8.17 0.70 -13.76
C SER A 35 -9.60 0.17 -13.70
N SER A 36 -10.31 0.47 -12.60
CA SER A 36 -11.73 0.15 -12.42
C SER A 36 -12.62 1.38 -12.24
N HIS A 37 -12.03 2.54 -11.99
CA HIS A 37 -12.68 3.81 -11.72
C HIS A 37 -11.84 4.95 -12.28
N SER A 38 -12.47 5.82 -13.05
CA SER A 38 -11.84 7.01 -13.61
C SER A 38 -12.62 8.26 -13.21
N TYR A 39 -11.89 9.34 -12.99
CA TYR A 39 -12.38 10.62 -12.51
C TYR A 39 -11.79 11.75 -13.37
N GLN A 40 -12.31 12.96 -13.21
CA GLN A 40 -11.80 14.12 -13.96
C GLN A 40 -10.29 14.32 -13.79
N ASN A 41 -9.75 14.09 -12.58
CA ASN A 41 -8.36 14.37 -12.26
C ASN A 41 -7.46 13.14 -12.10
N GLY A 42 -7.95 11.93 -12.38
CA GLY A 42 -7.15 10.71 -12.22
C GLY A 42 -7.94 9.43 -12.23
N THR A 43 -7.28 8.34 -11.86
CA THR A 43 -7.85 7.00 -11.91
C THR A 43 -7.26 6.12 -10.82
N ASN A 44 -7.96 5.05 -10.45
CA ASN A 44 -7.34 4.03 -9.61
C ASN A 44 -6.38 3.17 -10.44
N MET A 45 -5.36 2.62 -9.77
CA MET A 45 -4.58 1.50 -10.29
C MET A 45 -4.73 0.38 -9.29
N TYR A 46 -5.30 -0.73 -9.74
CA TYR A 46 -5.53 -1.91 -8.94
C TYR A 46 -4.48 -2.95 -9.34
N PHE A 47 -3.38 -3.01 -8.58
CA PHE A 47 -2.35 -4.01 -8.79
C PHE A 47 -2.87 -5.41 -8.46
N VAL A 48 -2.56 -6.36 -9.32
CA VAL A 48 -2.91 -7.77 -9.17
C VAL A 48 -1.65 -8.58 -9.39
N TYR A 49 -1.42 -9.56 -8.51
CA TYR A 49 -0.27 -10.43 -8.59
C TYR A 49 -0.64 -11.81 -8.05
N ASP A 50 -0.05 -12.84 -8.66
CA ASP A 50 -0.11 -14.23 -8.20
C ASP A 50 1.32 -14.79 -8.24
N TYR A 51 1.61 -15.75 -7.36
CA TYR A 51 2.92 -16.41 -7.26
C TYR A 51 2.76 -17.85 -6.80
N ASN A 52 3.77 -18.66 -7.11
CA ASN A 52 3.90 -19.99 -6.53
C ASN A 52 4.48 -19.87 -5.11
N ILE A 53 3.89 -20.60 -4.16
CA ILE A 53 4.45 -20.68 -2.81
C ILE A 53 5.58 -21.72 -2.84
N VAL A 54 6.81 -21.24 -2.97
CA VAL A 54 8.02 -22.07 -2.98
C VAL A 54 8.69 -22.02 -1.61
N ASP A 55 9.07 -23.18 -1.07
CA ASP A 55 9.95 -23.33 0.11
C ASP A 55 9.61 -22.41 1.31
N CYS A 56 8.34 -22.32 1.69
CA CYS A 56 7.93 -21.73 2.96
C CYS A 56 6.64 -22.37 3.47
N LYS A 57 6.42 -22.29 4.79
CA LYS A 57 5.17 -22.72 5.41
C LYS A 57 4.06 -21.68 5.20
N PRO A 58 2.78 -22.06 5.32
CA PRO A 58 1.66 -21.12 5.20
C PRO A 58 1.78 -19.89 6.11
N GLU A 59 2.33 -20.04 7.31
CA GLU A 59 2.48 -18.94 8.27
C GLU A 59 3.59 -17.94 7.90
N GLU A 60 4.52 -18.35 7.03
CA GLU A 60 5.67 -17.56 6.58
C GLU A 60 5.40 -16.87 5.23
N GLU A 61 4.38 -17.32 4.51
CA GLU A 61 4.03 -16.84 3.16
C GLU A 61 3.81 -15.32 3.13
N ILE A 62 3.05 -14.80 4.10
CA ILE A 62 2.70 -13.38 4.14
C ILE A 62 3.95 -12.50 4.26
N ASP A 63 4.95 -12.94 5.01
CA ASP A 63 6.20 -12.20 5.21
C ASP A 63 7.17 -12.39 4.04
N LYS A 64 7.15 -13.57 3.41
CA LYS A 64 7.98 -13.88 2.25
C LYS A 64 7.51 -13.18 0.97
N TYR A 65 6.20 -13.10 0.74
CA TYR A 65 5.63 -12.59 -0.52
C TYR A 65 4.76 -11.35 -0.33
N HIS A 66 3.64 -11.48 0.39
CA HIS A 66 2.62 -10.43 0.43
C HIS A 66 3.13 -9.09 0.97
N ASN A 67 3.79 -9.10 2.13
CA ASN A 67 4.26 -7.89 2.82
C ASN A 67 5.33 -7.14 2.00
N PRO A 68 6.37 -7.78 1.45
CA PRO A 68 7.33 -7.14 0.56
C PRO A 68 6.71 -6.55 -0.72
N LEU A 69 5.81 -7.28 -1.38
CA LEU A 69 5.11 -6.79 -2.57
C LEU A 69 4.24 -5.57 -2.25
N ASN A 70 3.46 -5.64 -1.18
CA ASN A 70 2.61 -4.54 -0.72
C ASN A 70 3.44 -3.30 -0.33
N LYS A 71 4.60 -3.52 0.31
CA LYS A 71 5.56 -2.47 0.63
C LYS A 71 6.05 -1.74 -0.61
N ILE A 72 6.51 -2.47 -1.64
CA ILE A 72 6.96 -1.85 -2.90
C ILE A 72 5.84 -1.03 -3.53
N ILE A 73 4.63 -1.59 -3.61
CA ILE A 73 3.45 -0.91 -4.17
C ILE A 73 3.15 0.40 -3.42
N CYS A 74 3.10 0.36 -2.08
CA CYS A 74 2.79 1.54 -1.28
C CYS A 74 3.89 2.61 -1.37
N GLU A 75 5.16 2.21 -1.28
CA GLU A 75 6.30 3.13 -1.34
C GLU A 75 6.38 3.84 -2.68
N GLU A 76 6.33 3.11 -3.79
CA GLU A 76 6.41 3.69 -5.14
C GLU A 76 5.22 4.60 -5.44
N THR A 77 4.02 4.17 -5.02
CA THR A 77 2.81 4.97 -5.23
C THR A 77 2.91 6.31 -4.51
N ILE A 78 3.32 6.33 -3.24
CA ILE A 78 3.45 7.57 -2.46
C ILE A 78 4.61 8.42 -3.00
N ARG A 79 5.75 7.80 -3.34
CA ARG A 79 6.93 8.48 -3.88
C ARG A 79 6.61 9.30 -5.13
N LEU A 80 5.71 8.80 -5.97
CA LEU A 80 5.29 9.42 -7.23
C LEU A 80 4.05 10.31 -7.09
N GLY A 81 3.65 10.64 -5.87
CA GLY A 81 2.54 11.55 -5.59
C GLY A 81 1.15 10.93 -5.78
N GLY A 82 1.07 9.61 -5.88
CA GLY A 82 -0.17 8.86 -5.80
C GLY A 82 -0.65 8.65 -4.36
N SER A 83 -1.84 8.08 -4.23
CA SER A 83 -2.38 7.63 -2.94
C SER A 83 -2.30 6.11 -2.86
N MET A 84 -1.73 5.56 -1.77
CA MET A 84 -1.53 4.11 -1.62
C MET A 84 -2.84 3.31 -1.55
N VAL A 85 -3.98 3.97 -1.33
CA VAL A 85 -5.29 3.32 -1.18
C VAL A 85 -6.35 4.11 -1.92
N HIS A 86 -7.14 3.44 -2.76
CA HIS A 86 -8.34 4.04 -3.35
C HIS A 86 -9.60 3.80 -2.49
N HIS A 87 -9.91 2.55 -2.16
CA HIS A 87 -11.12 2.20 -1.36
C HIS A 87 -10.95 1.08 -0.33
N HIS A 88 -9.83 0.32 -0.31
CA HIS A 88 -9.64 -0.76 0.66
C HIS A 88 -9.40 -0.30 2.10
N GLY A 89 -9.09 0.97 2.30
CA GLY A 89 -8.60 1.50 3.57
C GLY A 89 -7.14 1.13 3.87
N ILE A 90 -6.61 1.78 4.91
CA ILE A 90 -5.24 1.57 5.40
C ILE A 90 -5.18 0.26 6.19
N GLY A 91 -6.03 0.14 7.21
CA GLY A 91 -6.07 -1.04 8.08
C GLY A 91 -4.74 -1.29 8.78
N LYS A 92 -4.53 -2.51 9.29
CA LYS A 92 -3.28 -2.88 9.99
C LYS A 92 -2.11 -3.12 9.04
N HIS A 93 -2.38 -3.41 7.77
CA HIS A 93 -1.36 -3.79 6.79
C HIS A 93 -0.63 -2.59 6.18
N ARG A 94 -1.31 -1.46 5.97
CA ARG A 94 -0.72 -0.26 5.35
C ARG A 94 -0.42 0.85 6.34
N VAL A 95 -0.65 0.60 7.63
CA VAL A 95 -0.55 1.60 8.71
C VAL A 95 0.83 2.25 8.79
N HIS A 96 1.87 1.52 8.37
CA HIS A 96 3.25 1.96 8.38
C HIS A 96 3.51 3.19 7.49
N TRP A 97 2.69 3.39 6.46
CA TRP A 97 2.79 4.53 5.54
C TRP A 97 1.76 5.63 5.81
N SER A 98 0.88 5.50 6.80
CA SER A 98 -0.21 6.46 7.05
C SER A 98 0.27 7.90 7.19
N LYS A 99 1.37 8.10 7.93
CA LYS A 99 1.96 9.42 8.14
C LYS A 99 2.50 10.03 6.84
N LEU A 100 3.11 9.21 5.98
CA LEU A 100 3.62 9.63 4.68
C LEU A 100 2.46 10.00 3.74
N GLU A 101 1.43 9.17 3.66
CA GLU A 101 0.23 9.39 2.84
C GLU A 101 -0.49 10.70 3.19
N HIS A 102 -0.63 11.01 4.48
CA HIS A 102 -1.38 12.20 4.91
C HIS A 102 -0.52 13.45 5.01
N GLY A 103 0.80 13.33 5.04
CA GLY A 103 1.72 14.46 5.14
C GLY A 103 1.34 15.45 6.24
N SER A 104 1.13 16.71 5.87
CA SER A 104 0.75 17.78 6.81
C SER A 104 -0.62 17.59 7.47
N ALA A 105 -1.51 16.77 6.89
CA ALA A 105 -2.82 16.46 7.48
C ALA A 105 -2.73 15.47 8.66
N TRP A 106 -1.59 14.82 8.86
CA TRP A 106 -1.40 13.83 9.94
C TRP A 106 -1.74 14.38 11.33
N ALA A 107 -1.31 15.62 11.63
CA ALA A 107 -1.56 16.25 12.93
C ALA A 107 -3.06 16.44 13.22
N LEU A 108 -3.88 16.66 12.19
CA LEU A 108 -5.33 16.76 12.33
C LEU A 108 -5.93 15.42 12.74
N LEU A 109 -5.48 14.33 12.10
CA LEU A 109 -5.92 12.98 12.43
C LEU A 109 -5.58 12.64 13.88
N GLU A 110 -4.34 12.88 14.31
CA GLU A 110 -3.91 12.64 15.68
C GLU A 110 -4.73 13.45 16.71
N GLY A 111 -5.04 14.71 16.40
CA GLY A 111 -5.90 15.55 17.25
C GLY A 111 -7.31 14.96 17.40
N LEU A 112 -7.92 14.54 16.29
CA LEU A 112 -9.24 13.90 16.31
C LEU A 112 -9.23 12.60 17.11
N LYS A 113 -8.21 11.74 16.93
CA LYS A 113 -8.09 10.48 17.68
C LYS A 113 -7.98 10.73 19.18
N LYS A 114 -7.15 11.69 19.62
CA LYS A 114 -6.99 12.03 21.04
C LYS A 114 -8.28 12.59 21.64
N GLN A 115 -9.01 13.41 20.89
CA GLN A 115 -10.25 14.02 21.37
C GLN A 115 -11.39 13.01 21.51
N PHE A 116 -11.55 12.10 20.54
CA PHE A 116 -12.68 11.17 20.49
C PHE A 116 -12.38 9.80 21.09
N ASP A 117 -11.11 9.41 21.23
CA ASP A 117 -10.70 8.12 21.81
C ASP A 117 -9.47 8.26 22.73
N PRO A 118 -9.58 9.00 23.84
CA PRO A 118 -8.45 9.26 24.74
C PRO A 118 -7.87 7.98 25.38
N ASN A 119 -8.65 6.89 25.44
CA ASN A 119 -8.22 5.60 26.00
C ASN A 119 -7.74 4.61 24.93
N GLY A 120 -7.78 4.98 23.64
CA GLY A 120 -7.28 4.16 22.54
C GLY A 120 -8.02 2.83 22.31
N ILE A 121 -9.29 2.73 22.70
CA ILE A 121 -10.07 1.47 22.66
C ILE A 121 -10.75 1.22 21.31
N MET A 122 -10.89 2.24 20.47
CA MET A 122 -11.57 2.11 19.18
C MET A 122 -10.59 1.63 18.09
N ASN A 123 -10.65 0.32 17.81
CA ASN A 123 -10.01 -0.36 16.67
C ASN A 123 -8.52 -0.02 16.49
N THR A 124 -7.74 -0.28 17.54
CA THR A 124 -6.32 0.03 17.65
C THR A 124 -5.50 -0.53 16.48
N GLY A 125 -4.54 0.25 15.98
CA GLY A 125 -3.57 -0.20 14.97
C GLY A 125 -4.00 -0.05 13.50
N THR A 126 -5.09 0.65 13.17
CA THR A 126 -5.66 0.68 11.80
C THR A 126 -5.36 1.94 10.98
N ILE A 127 -4.95 3.02 11.64
CA ILE A 127 -4.52 4.29 11.01
C ILE A 127 -3.21 4.73 11.67
N TYR A 128 -3.14 4.58 12.99
CA TYR A 128 -1.95 4.79 13.80
C TYR A 128 -1.25 3.46 14.05
N PRO A 129 0.05 3.33 13.74
CA PRO A 129 0.78 2.12 14.02
C PRO A 129 0.83 1.89 15.54
N ILE A 130 0.80 0.63 15.96
CA ILE A 130 1.12 0.27 17.34
C ILE A 130 2.65 0.20 17.40
N GLU A 131 3.27 1.19 18.05
CA GLU A 131 4.68 1.10 18.40
C GLU A 131 4.83 -0.04 19.42
N LYS A 132 5.68 -1.03 19.10
CA LYS A 132 6.04 -2.10 20.02
C LYS A 132 7.15 -1.63 20.95
#